data_AF-Q1IKV5-F1
#
_entry.id   AF-Q1IKV5-F1
#
_cell.length_a   1.000
_cell.length_b   1.000
_cell.length_c   1.000
_cell.angle_alpha   90.00
_cell.angle_beta   90.00
_cell.angle_gamma   90.00
#
_symmetry.space_group_name_H-M   'P 1'
#
loop_
_entity.id
_entity.type
_entity.pdbx_description
1 polymer ?
#
loop_
_entity_poly.entity_id
_entity_poly.type
_entity_poly.pdbx_seq_one_letter_code
_entity_poly.pdbx_strand_id
1 'polypeptide(L)'
;MTNPKSPMLSKCANPGCSELFRYLGEGRLFQLERTFASDQGGKAVRKIEHYWLCDRCSRAMRVGVLENEALLIFSDPDGTVTNTSPVDRVQAA
;
A
#
# COMPACT_ATOMS: atom_id res chain seq x y z
N MET A 1 -19.30 20.87 5.13
CA MET A 1 -18.63 20.14 4.02
C MET A 1 -17.20 19.82 4.46
N THR A 2 -16.99 18.71 5.17
CA THR A 2 -15.63 18.28 5.55
C THR A 2 -15.07 17.46 4.40
N ASN A 3 -14.12 18.03 3.65
CA ASN A 3 -13.34 17.29 2.65
C ASN A 3 -12.61 16.15 3.39
N PRO A 4 -12.83 14.86 3.07
CA PRO A 4 -12.09 13.77 3.69
C PRO A 4 -10.61 13.93 3.33
N LYS A 5 -9.79 14.37 4.30
CA LYS A 5 -8.33 14.37 4.14
C LYS A 5 -7.88 12.92 4.11
N SER A 6 -7.36 12.46 2.97
CA SER A 6 -6.63 11.20 2.91
C SER A 6 -5.45 11.25 3.89
N PRO A 7 -5.22 10.21 4.69
CA PRO A 7 -4.08 10.18 5.61
C PRO A 7 -2.78 10.34 4.82
N MET A 8 -1.91 11.23 5.30
CA MET A 8 -0.59 11.42 4.69
C MET A 8 0.28 10.20 4.95
N LEU A 9 1.05 9.79 3.95
CA LEU A 9 2.04 8.71 4.10
C LEU A 9 3.16 9.18 5.03
N SER A 10 3.41 8.44 6.10
CA SER A 10 4.40 8.83 7.12
C SER A 10 5.61 7.90 7.17
N LYS A 11 5.45 6.62 6.82
CA LYS A 11 6.51 5.60 6.89
C LYS A 11 6.42 4.58 5.76
N CYS A 12 7.47 3.78 5.63
CA CYS A 12 7.51 2.65 4.72
C CYS A 12 6.34 1.67 4.99
N ALA A 13 5.71 1.18 3.93
CA ALA A 13 4.62 0.22 3.99
C ALA A 13 5.07 -1.20 4.38
N ASN A 14 6.38 -1.48 4.38
CA ASN A 14 6.92 -2.71 4.96
C ASN A 14 6.86 -2.63 6.49
N PRO A 15 6.08 -3.49 7.20
CA PRO A 15 5.97 -3.45 8.65
C PRO A 15 7.31 -3.63 9.39
N GLY A 16 8.27 -4.34 8.79
CA GLY A 16 9.62 -4.52 9.33
C GLY A 16 10.57 -3.35 9.04
N CYS A 17 10.11 -2.27 8.42
CA CYS A 17 10.91 -1.11 8.08
C CYS A 17 10.38 0.15 8.80
N SER A 18 11.30 0.90 9.42
CA SER A 18 10.98 2.14 10.16
C SER A 18 11.34 3.41 9.38
N GLU A 19 11.68 3.29 8.09
CA GLU A 19 12.07 4.44 7.28
C GLU A 19 10.90 5.43 7.13
N LEU A 20 11.19 6.72 7.28
CA LEU A 20 10.19 7.78 7.22
C LEU A 20 10.07 8.34 5.80
N PHE A 21 8.86 8.69 5.41
CA PHE A 21 8.62 9.33 4.12
C PHE A 21 9.00 10.81 4.18
N ARG A 22 10.28 11.12 3.94
CA ARG A 22 10.81 12.49 4.02
C ARG A 22 10.82 13.20 2.67
N TYR A 23 11.19 12.49 1.60
CA TYR A 23 11.34 13.05 0.25
C TYR A 23 10.77 12.13 -0.81
N LEU A 24 10.09 12.72 -1.80
CA LEU A 24 9.46 11.99 -2.92
C LEU A 24 10.47 11.20 -3.78
N GLY A 25 11.77 11.56 -3.74
CA GLY A 25 12.82 10.91 -4.53
C GLY A 25 13.40 9.63 -3.95
N GLU A 26 13.14 9.29 -2.68
CA GLU A 26 13.84 8.21 -1.96
C GLU A 26 13.00 6.92 -1.83
N GLY A 27 12.35 6.50 -2.91
CA GLY A 27 11.58 5.26 -2.91
C GLY A 27 10.59 5.14 -4.07
N ARG A 28 9.53 4.37 -3.87
CA ARG A 28 8.44 4.21 -4.86
C ARG A 28 7.08 4.35 -4.19
N LEU A 29 6.22 5.14 -4.83
CA LEU A 29 4.80 5.26 -4.51
C LEU A 29 4.01 4.25 -5.33
N PHE A 30 3.05 3.61 -4.67
CA PHE A 30 2.10 2.67 -5.24
C PHE A 30 0.70 3.21 -5.00
N GLN A 31 -0.10 3.29 -6.05
CA GLN A 31 -1.51 3.65 -5.97
C GLN A 31 -2.33 2.38 -6.21
N LEU A 32 -3.16 2.01 -5.25
CA LEU A 32 -4.08 0.88 -5.36
C LEU A 32 -5.51 1.40 -5.42
N GLU A 33 -6.23 1.03 -6.48
CA GLU A 33 -7.67 1.26 -6.60
C GLU A 33 -8.39 -0.01 -6.15
N ARG A 34 -9.24 0.11 -5.12
CA ARG A 34 -10.06 -1.00 -4.62
C ARG A 34 -11.52 -0.67 -4.76
N THR A 35 -12.28 -1.64 -5.25
CA THR A 35 -13.72 -1.50 -5.44
C THR A 35 -14.43 -2.32 -4.38
N PHE A 36 -15.17 -1.65 -3.51
CA PHE A 36 -15.98 -2.30 -2.49
C PHE A 36 -17.41 -2.39 -2.99
N ALA A 37 -17.97 -3.60 -2.96
CA ALA A 37 -19.39 -3.78 -3.17
C ALA A 37 -20.15 -3.01 -2.08
N SER A 38 -21.25 -2.37 -2.46
CA SER A 38 -22.14 -1.74 -1.50
C SER A 38 -23.13 -2.79 -1.02
N ASP A 39 -23.10 -3.13 0.27
CA ASP A 39 -23.99 -4.13 0.89
C ASP A 39 -25.49 -3.79 0.74
N GLN A 40 -25.83 -2.54 0.43
CA GLN A 40 -27.21 -2.05 0.31
C GLN A 40 -27.71 -1.87 -1.13
N GLY A 41 -27.12 -2.56 -2.12
CA GLY A 41 -27.53 -2.43 -3.54
C GLY A 41 -27.21 -1.08 -4.18
N GLY A 42 -26.37 -0.27 -3.51
CA GLY A 42 -25.85 1.00 -4.02
C GLY A 42 -24.72 0.82 -5.03
N LYS A 43 -24.27 1.93 -5.63
CA LYS A 43 -23.11 1.93 -6.54
C LYS A 43 -21.86 1.48 -5.78
N ALA A 44 -21.06 0.61 -6.40
CA ALA A 44 -19.78 0.18 -5.85
C ALA A 44 -18.89 1.40 -5.55
N VAL A 45 -18.27 1.40 -4.36
CA VAL A 45 -17.41 2.50 -3.90
C VAL A 45 -15.99 2.20 -4.32
N ARG A 46 -15.40 3.10 -5.13
CA ARG A 46 -13.97 3.04 -5.46
C ARG A 46 -13.17 3.81 -4.42
N LYS A 47 -12.21 3.14 -3.80
CA LYS A 47 -11.29 3.72 -2.84
C LYS A 47 -9.89 3.68 -3.43
N ILE A 48 -9.27 4.85 -3.53
CA ILE A 48 -7.86 4.96 -3.90
C ILE A 48 -7.05 5.05 -2.62
N GLU A 49 -6.06 4.18 -2.50
CA GLU A 49 -5.08 4.22 -1.42
C GLU A 49 -3.66 4.31 -1.97
N HIS A 50 -2.83 5.06 -1.26
CA HIS A 50 -1.43 5.22 -1.61
C HIS A 50 -0.59 4.45 -0.59
N TYR A 51 0.51 3.88 -1.06
CA TYR A 51 1.51 3.20 -0.25
C TYR A 51 2.89 3.66 -0.71
N TRP A 52 3.84 3.75 0.20
CA TRP A 52 5.22 4.09 -0.11
C TRP A 52 6.17 3.02 0.41
N LEU A 53 7.10 2.58 -0.44
CA LEU A 53 8.25 1.80 -0.03
C LEU A 53 9.51 2.65 -0.19
N CYS A 54 10.36 2.68 0.83
CA CYS A 54 11.68 3.31 0.72
C CYS A 54 12.53 2.63 -0.37
N ASP A 55 13.58 3.29 -0.84
CA ASP A 55 14.44 2.77 -1.93
C ASP A 55 14.85 1.31 -1.69
N ARG A 56 15.34 0.96 -0.49
CA ARG A 56 15.74 -0.41 -0.12
C ARG A 56 14.61 -1.42 -0.28
N CYS A 57 13.43 -1.16 0.29
CA CYS A 57 12.31 -2.09 0.23
C CYS A 57 11.78 -2.19 -1.21
N SER A 58 11.71 -1.07 -1.92
CA SER A 58 11.18 -1.01 -3.30
C SER A 58 12.00 -1.78 -4.35
N ARG A 59 13.21 -2.22 -3.99
CA ARG A 59 14.05 -3.10 -4.83
C ARG A 59 13.78 -4.58 -4.59
N ALA A 60 13.33 -4.95 -3.39
CA ALA A 60 13.09 -6.34 -2.99
C ALA A 60 11.60 -6.73 -3.04
N MET A 61 10.70 -5.76 -2.95
CA MET A 61 9.26 -6.01 -2.89
C MET A 61 8.45 -4.89 -3.55
N ARG A 62 7.19 -5.19 -3.82
CA ARG A 62 6.18 -4.28 -4.36
C ARG A 62 4.91 -4.37 -3.53
N VAL A 63 4.04 -3.36 -3.64
CA VAL A 63 2.68 -3.43 -3.08
C VAL A 63 1.73 -3.87 -4.19
N GLY A 64 0.91 -4.88 -3.93
CA GLY A 64 -0.13 -5.38 -4.83
C GLY A 64 -1.47 -5.57 -4.13
N VAL A 65 -2.48 -6.00 -4.90
CA VAL A 65 -3.82 -6.29 -4.39
C VAL A 65 -4.20 -7.72 -4.75
N LEU A 66 -4.67 -8.49 -3.76
CA LEU A 66 -5.30 -9.80 -3.94
C LEU A 66 -6.62 -9.77 -3.17
N GLU A 67 -7.73 -10.17 -3.79
CA GLU A 67 -9.06 -10.22 -3.15
C GLU A 67 -9.46 -8.93 -2.39
N ASN A 68 -9.06 -7.76 -2.91
CA ASN A 68 -9.24 -6.43 -2.29
C ASN A 68 -8.42 -6.17 -1.02
N GLU A 69 -7.41 -6.99 -0.73
CA GLU A 69 -6.44 -6.79 0.34
C GLU A 69 -5.11 -6.31 -0.23
N ALA A 70 -4.48 -5.34 0.43
CA ALA A 70 -3.15 -4.86 0.04
C ALA A 70 -2.07 -5.77 0.62
N LEU A 71 -1.21 -6.31 -0.24
CA LEU A 71 -0.16 -7.27 0.13
C LEU A 71 1.21 -6.80 -0.36
N LEU A 72 2.25 -7.13 0.41
CA LEU A 72 3.64 -7.06 -0.03
C LEU A 72 3.96 -8.28 -0.89
N ILE A 73 4.38 -8.03 -2.11
CA ILE A 73 4.80 -9.03 -3.08
C ILE A 73 6.33 -9.01 -3.13
N PHE A 74 6.95 -10.07 -2.63
CA PHE A 74 8.41 -10.20 -2.62
C PHE A 74 8.90 -10.76 -3.95
N SER A 75 9.96 -10.17 -4.48
CA SER A 75 10.69 -10.71 -5.62
C SER A 75 11.85 -11.53 -5.07
N ASP A 76 11.87 -12.84 -5.32
CA ASP A 76 13.07 -13.63 -5.04
C ASP A 76 14.21 -13.24 -6.00
N PRO A 77 15.46 -13.50 -5.62
CA PRO A 77 16.63 -13.28 -6.50
C PRO A 77 16.50 -14.01 -7.84
N ASP A 78 15.75 -15.12 -7.90
CA ASP A 78 15.51 -15.89 -9.13
C ASP A 78 14.30 -15.38 -9.95
N GLY A 79 13.70 -14.25 -9.56
CA GLY A 79 12.57 -13.64 -10.25
C GLY A 79 11.22 -14.33 -10.01
N THR A 80 11.18 -15.32 -9.12
CA THR A 80 9.94 -16.02 -8.74
C THR A 80 9.21 -15.20 -7.68
N VAL A 81 7.91 -15.00 -7.83
CA VAL A 81 7.07 -14.30 -6.84
C VAL A 81 6.57 -15.34 -5.84
N THR A 82 7.09 -15.35 -4.62
CA THR A 82 6.90 -16.50 -3.71
C THR A 82 6.23 -16.18 -2.39
N ASN A 83 5.97 -14.91 -2.06
CA ASN A 83 5.32 -14.60 -0.80
C ASN A 83 4.42 -13.36 -0.86
N THR A 84 3.28 -13.45 -0.19
CA THR A 84 2.34 -12.35 -0.01
C THR A 84 2.11 -12.15 1.48
N SER A 85 2.39 -10.94 1.98
CA SER A 85 2.19 -10.59 3.40
C SER A 85 1.27 -9.38 3.53
N PRO A 86 0.29 -9.37 4.44
CA PRO A 86 -0.57 -8.21 4.66
C PRO A 86 0.20 -6.93 4.96
N VAL A 87 -0.24 -5.81 4.36
CA VAL A 87 0.36 -4.48 4.59
C VAL A 87 -0.12 -3.82 5.91
N ASP A 88 -1.15 -4.37 6.55
CA ASP A 88 -1.86 -3.81 7.71
C ASP A 88 -0.94 -3.44 8.90
N ARG A 89 -1.08 -2.31 9.60
CA ARG A 89 -2.02 -1.17 9.60
C ARG A 89 -1.21 0.07 9.96
N VAL A 90 -1.12 1.09 9.09
CA VAL A 90 -0.69 2.42 9.55
C VAL A 90 -1.84 3.00 10.37
N GLN A 91 -1.73 2.89 11.70
CA GLN A 91 -2.62 3.60 12.63
C GLN A 91 -2.65 5.07 12.23
N ALA A 92 -3.83 5.57 11.86
CA ALA A 92 -4.10 7.00 11.94
C ALA A 92 -4.10 7.34 13.43
N ALA A 93 -3.04 7.99 13.89
CA ALA A 93 -3.02 8.72 15.16
C ALA A 93 -3.65 10.09 14.94
#